data_AF-A0ABC8UI89-F1
#
_entry.id   AF-A0ABC8UI89-F1
#
_cell.length_a   1.000
_cell.length_b   1.000
_cell.length_c   1.000
_cell.angle_alpha   90.00
_cell.angle_beta   90.00
_cell.angle_gamma   90.00
#
_symmetry.space_group_name_H-M   'P 1'
#
loop_
_entity.id
_entity.type
_entity.pdbx_description
1 polymer ?
#
loop_
_entity_poly.entity_id
_entity_poly.type
_entity_poly.pdbx_seq_one_letter_code
_entity_poly.pdbx_strand_id
1 'polypeptide(L)'
;MLGFDVIDVVAILLMDELYVESFEIKDVKTLRGEHLSRAIGRLSSKGGKTKFAIKNSTKTRIVIADTKIHILGSFAKVKIARDSLCSLIMESPAGKVYLKLRAVSVRLAERF
;
A
#
# COMPACT_ATOMS: atom_id res chain seq x y z
N MET A 1 -9.51 14.41 -7.40
CA MET A 1 -8.15 14.02 -7.86
C MET A 1 -7.59 13.04 -6.83
N LEU A 2 -7.08 11.87 -7.23
CA LEU A 2 -6.69 10.74 -6.33
C LEU A 2 -5.43 11.00 -5.49
N GLY A 3 -4.83 12.20 -5.56
CA GLY A 3 -3.65 12.59 -4.81
C GLY A 3 -2.32 12.00 -5.31
N PHE A 4 -2.30 11.41 -6.51
CA PHE A 4 -1.06 11.02 -7.18
C PHE A 4 -0.32 12.25 -7.72
N ASP A 5 1.02 12.18 -7.72
CA ASP A 5 1.88 13.20 -8.30
C ASP A 5 1.73 13.19 -9.83
N VAL A 6 1.97 14.33 -10.49
CA VAL A 6 1.92 14.46 -11.95
C VAL A 6 2.83 13.43 -12.61
N ILE A 7 4.01 13.19 -12.04
CA ILE A 7 4.97 12.20 -12.53
C ILE A 7 4.38 10.77 -12.48
N ASP A 8 3.64 10.45 -11.42
CA ASP A 8 3.02 9.14 -11.27
C ASP A 8 1.87 8.95 -12.28
N VAL A 9 1.15 10.03 -12.61
CA VAL A 9 0.08 10.01 -13.63
C VAL A 9 0.64 9.87 -15.03
N VAL A 10 1.76 10.51 -15.35
CA VAL A 10 2.46 10.35 -16.64
C VAL A 10 2.90 8.90 -16.84
N ALA A 11 3.33 8.21 -15.78
CA ALA A 11 3.71 6.80 -15.88
C ALA A 11 2.55 5.91 -16.37
N ILE A 12 1.31 6.19 -15.94
CA ILE A 12 0.11 5.46 -16.41
C ILE A 12 -0.10 5.64 -17.91
N LEU A 13 0.16 6.83 -18.44
CA LEU A 13 0.02 7.10 -19.88
C LEU A 13 1.10 6.41 -20.73
N LEU A 14 2.27 6.16 -20.14
CA LEU A 14 3.43 5.62 -20.85
C LEU A 14 3.59 4.11 -20.69
N MET A 15 2.93 3.48 -19.71
CA MET A 15 3.06 2.05 -19.41
C MET A 15 1.70 1.37 -19.47
N ASP A 16 1.53 0.46 -20.42
CA ASP A 16 0.25 -0.24 -20.67
C ASP A 16 -0.19 -1.19 -19.54
N GLU A 17 0.72 -1.57 -18.63
CA GLU A 17 0.47 -2.54 -17.56
C GLU A 17 0.33 -1.92 -16.15
N LEU A 18 0.05 -0.62 -16.05
CA LEU A 18 -0.18 0.04 -14.77
C LEU A 18 -1.67 0.08 -14.41
N TYR A 19 -1.98 -0.39 -13.19
CA TYR A 19 -3.33 -0.43 -12.64
C TYR A 19 -3.42 0.41 -11.39
N VAL A 20 -4.56 1.10 -11.24
CA VAL A 20 -4.93 1.79 -10.00
C VAL A 20 -5.98 0.97 -9.28
N GLU A 21 -5.66 0.54 -8.07
CA GLU A 21 -6.60 -0.11 -7.16
C GLU A 21 -6.93 0.83 -6.00
N SER A 22 -8.21 0.94 -5.69
CA SER A 22 -8.72 1.80 -4.61
C SER A 22 -9.61 1.00 -3.67
N PHE A 23 -9.41 1.15 -2.36
CA PHE A 23 -10.25 0.50 -1.35
C PHE A 23 -10.36 1.37 -0.09
N GLU A 24 -11.37 1.11 0.72
CA GLU A 24 -11.56 1.77 2.01
C GLU A 24 -11.04 0.92 3.16
N ILE A 25 -10.56 1.58 4.23
CA ILE A 25 -10.17 0.89 5.47
C ILE A 25 -11.37 0.09 6.05
N LYS A 26 -12.58 0.60 5.86
CA LYS A 26 -13.84 -0.01 6.31
C LYS A 26 -14.14 -1.33 5.59
N ASP A 27 -13.67 -1.51 4.37
CA ASP A 27 -13.85 -2.74 3.59
C ASP A 27 -13.03 -3.91 4.18
N VAL A 28 -11.98 -3.59 4.93
CA VAL A 28 -11.11 -4.59 5.59
C VAL A 28 -11.57 -4.87 7.01
N LYS A 29 -11.82 -3.80 7.78
CA LYS A 29 -12.27 -3.90 9.17
C LYS A 29 -13.18 -2.72 9.48
N THR A 30 -14.36 -3.00 10.02
CA THR A 30 -15.31 -1.96 10.43
C THR A 30 -14.78 -1.20 11.64
N LEU A 31 -14.03 -0.12 11.39
CA LEU A 31 -13.46 0.75 12.41
C LEU A 31 -14.24 2.07 12.52
N ARG A 32 -14.37 2.60 13.74
CA ARG A 32 -15.05 3.87 14.04
C ARG A 32 -14.22 4.71 15.01
N GLY A 33 -14.36 6.04 14.94
CA GLY A 33 -13.76 6.99 15.88
C GLY A 33 -12.24 6.81 16.04
N GLU A 34 -11.77 6.69 17.27
CA GLU A 34 -10.35 6.59 17.60
C GLU A 34 -9.64 5.40 16.94
N HIS A 35 -10.33 4.26 16.78
CA HIS A 35 -9.71 3.08 16.16
C HIS A 35 -9.39 3.31 14.69
N LEU A 36 -10.22 4.09 13.98
CA LEU A 36 -9.97 4.48 12.59
C LEU A 36 -8.76 5.42 12.51
N SER A 37 -8.73 6.45 13.36
CA SER A 37 -7.60 7.39 13.45
C SER A 37 -6.28 6.66 13.76
N ARG A 38 -6.33 5.68 14.67
CA ARG A 38 -5.17 4.84 15.01
C ARG A 38 -4.73 3.95 13.85
N ALA A 39 -5.65 3.37 13.09
CA ALA A 39 -5.31 2.59 11.90
C ALA A 39 -4.64 3.45 10.82
N ILE A 40 -5.17 4.64 10.55
CA ILE A 40 -4.55 5.63 9.66
C ILE A 40 -3.16 6.01 10.17
N GLY A 41 -3.02 6.28 11.47
CA GLY A 41 -1.75 6.58 12.11
C GLY A 41 -0.71 5.44 12.00
N ARG A 42 -1.15 4.18 11.96
CA ARG A 42 -0.26 3.02 11.71
C ARG A 42 0.18 2.95 10.25
N LEU A 43 -0.73 3.16 9.31
CA LEU A 43 -0.42 3.15 7.87
C LEU A 43 0.50 4.32 7.49
N SER A 44 0.24 5.50 8.05
CA SER A 44 0.98 6.73 7.79
C SER A 44 2.15 6.98 8.75
N SER A 45 2.39 6.05 9.71
CA SER A 45 3.41 6.03 10.80
C SER A 45 4.36 7.23 10.85
N LYS A 46 4.54 7.92 11.99
CA LYS A 46 5.46 9.08 12.18
C LYS A 46 6.60 9.17 11.12
N GLY A 47 6.41 10.04 10.13
CA GLY A 47 7.33 10.25 9.01
C GLY A 47 7.10 9.37 7.76
N GLY A 48 5.95 8.70 7.63
CA GLY A 48 5.61 7.88 6.46
C GLY A 48 6.46 6.62 6.27
N LYS A 49 7.24 6.19 7.27
CA LYS A 49 8.23 5.11 7.15
C LYS A 49 7.62 3.79 6.66
N THR A 50 6.50 3.36 7.24
CA THR A 50 5.84 2.11 6.84
C THR A 50 5.29 2.17 5.42
N LYS A 51 4.59 3.27 5.07
CA LYS A 51 4.14 3.53 3.69
C LYS A 51 5.31 3.48 2.72
N PHE A 52 6.40 4.17 3.04
CA PHE A 52 7.58 4.27 2.18
C PHE A 52 8.28 2.93 2.01
N ALA A 53 8.36 2.13 3.06
CA ALA A 53 8.94 0.79 3.00
C ALA A 53 8.11 -0.14 2.11
N ILE A 54 6.77 -0.19 2.27
CA ILE A 54 5.90 -1.00 1.40
C ILE A 54 6.02 -0.54 -0.06
N LYS A 55 5.97 0.78 -0.27
CA LYS A 55 6.12 1.42 -1.58
C LYS A 55 7.41 0.98 -2.27
N ASN A 56 8.55 1.06 -1.57
CA ASN A 56 9.86 0.70 -2.11
C ASN A 56 9.99 -0.81 -2.36
N SER A 57 9.54 -1.65 -1.42
CA SER A 57 9.62 -3.11 -1.57
C SER A 57 8.78 -3.63 -2.72
N THR A 58 7.58 -3.08 -2.90
CA THR A 58 6.65 -3.54 -3.95
C THR A 58 6.83 -2.81 -5.28
N LYS A 59 7.65 -1.75 -5.33
CA LYS A 59 7.76 -0.84 -6.49
C LYS A 59 6.38 -0.34 -6.95
N THR A 60 5.54 0.06 -6.00
CA THR A 60 4.21 0.64 -6.24
C THR A 60 4.19 2.10 -5.81
N ARG A 61 3.13 2.83 -6.13
CA ARG A 61 2.84 4.13 -5.55
C ARG A 61 1.60 4.03 -4.66
N ILE A 62 1.69 4.55 -3.44
CA ILE A 62 0.61 4.45 -2.45
C ILE A 62 0.24 5.84 -1.96
N VAL A 63 -1.04 6.17 -2.09
CA VAL A 63 -1.67 7.38 -1.56
C VAL A 63 -2.71 6.97 -0.52
N ILE A 64 -2.70 7.63 0.63
CA ILE A 64 -3.66 7.43 1.71
C ILE A 64 -4.39 8.76 1.84
N ALA A 65 -5.68 8.77 1.54
CA ALA A 65 -6.56 9.94 1.62
C ALA A 65 -7.68 9.62 2.62
N ASP A 66 -7.46 10.01 3.87
CA ASP A 66 -8.34 9.74 5.02
C ASP A 66 -8.68 8.24 5.15
N THR A 67 -9.87 7.85 4.68
CA THR A 67 -10.37 6.47 4.74
C THR A 67 -10.09 5.67 3.48
N LYS A 68 -9.72 6.33 2.38
CA LYS A 68 -9.46 5.72 1.07
C LYS A 68 -7.96 5.54 0.85
N ILE A 69 -7.60 4.40 0.29
CA ILE A 69 -6.23 4.07 -0.07
C ILE A 69 -6.19 3.77 -1.55
N HIS A 70 -5.28 4.43 -2.25
CA HIS A 70 -5.04 4.26 -3.68
C HIS A 70 -3.65 3.66 -3.88
N ILE A 71 -3.58 2.60 -4.66
CA ILE A 71 -2.33 1.92 -5.02
C ILE A 71 -2.22 1.92 -6.54
N LEU A 72 -1.08 2.38 -7.05
CA LEU A 72 -0.73 2.34 -8.46
C LEU A 72 0.45 1.37 -8.66
N GLY A 73 0.33 0.47 -9.62
CA GLY A 73 1.40 -0.46 -10.00
C GLY A 73 0.92 -1.58 -10.93
N SER A 74 1.83 -2.51 -11.25
CA SER A 74 1.45 -3.75 -11.95
C SER A 74 0.62 -4.64 -11.03
N PHE A 75 -0.32 -5.38 -11.61
CA PHE A 75 -1.32 -6.20 -10.91
C PHE A 75 -0.74 -7.07 -9.77
N ALA A 76 0.34 -7.80 -10.04
CA ALA A 76 0.97 -8.67 -9.03
C ALA A 76 1.53 -7.88 -7.84
N LYS A 77 2.15 -6.73 -8.10
CA LYS A 77 2.75 -5.85 -7.08
C LYS A 77 1.68 -5.14 -6.27
N VAL A 78 0.61 -4.68 -6.93
CA VAL A 78 -0.55 -4.04 -6.28
C VAL A 78 -1.19 -5.01 -5.29
N LYS A 79 -1.39 -6.27 -5.67
CA LYS A 79 -1.94 -7.31 -4.78
C LYS A 79 -1.10 -7.50 -3.52
N ILE A 80 0.23 -7.55 -3.65
CA ILE A 80 1.15 -7.70 -2.50
C ILE A 80 1.12 -6.47 -1.60
N ALA A 81 1.08 -5.27 -2.18
CA ALA A 81 0.94 -4.02 -1.44
C ALA A 81 -0.38 -3.97 -0.67
N ARG A 82 -1.49 -4.34 -1.32
CA ARG A 82 -2.82 -4.45 -0.70
C ARG A 82 -2.81 -5.42 0.48
N ASP A 83 -2.29 -6.63 0.31
CA ASP A 83 -2.22 -7.63 1.40
C ASP A 83 -1.43 -7.11 2.60
N SER A 84 -0.35 -6.37 2.35
CA SER A 84 0.50 -5.79 3.38
C SER A 84 -0.22 -4.65 4.13
N LEU A 85 -0.94 -3.80 3.41
CA LEU A 85 -1.76 -2.73 3.99
C LEU A 85 -2.94 -3.30 4.78
N CYS A 86 -3.62 -4.32 4.26
CA CYS A 86 -4.69 -5.03 4.97
C CYS A 86 -4.18 -5.66 6.26
N SER A 87 -2.99 -6.25 6.25
CA SER A 87 -2.38 -6.82 7.46
C SER A 87 -2.15 -5.75 8.55
N LEU A 88 -1.74 -4.54 8.15
CA LEU A 88 -1.57 -3.42 9.09
C LEU A 88 -2.90 -2.89 9.63
N ILE A 89 -3.95 -2.84 8.81
CA ILE A 89 -5.32 -2.50 9.25
C ILE A 89 -5.86 -3.53 10.24
N MET A 90 -5.55 -4.81 10.01
CA MET A 90 -5.84 -5.93 10.91
C MET A 90 -4.94 -5.97 12.16
N GLU A 91 -4.17 -4.91 12.42
CA GLU A 91 -3.36 -4.73 13.63
C GLU A 91 -2.17 -5.71 13.74
N SER A 92 -1.73 -6.28 12.61
CA SER A 92 -0.52 -7.10 12.60
C SER A 92 0.71 -6.25 12.97
N PRO A 93 1.67 -6.80 13.75
CA PRO A 93 2.92 -6.11 14.04
C PRO A 93 3.68 -5.75 12.76
N ALA A 94 4.18 -4.52 12.65
CA ALA A 94 4.92 -4.06 11.47
C ALA A 94 6.12 -4.96 11.13
N GLY A 95 6.82 -5.48 12.14
CA GLY A 95 7.92 -6.43 11.95
C GLY A 95 7.52 -7.69 11.17
N LYS A 96 6.33 -8.24 11.44
CA LYS A 96 5.80 -9.40 10.70
C LYS A 96 5.50 -9.06 9.24
N VAL A 97 4.99 -7.85 8.99
CA VAL A 97 4.71 -7.36 7.63
C VAL A 97 6.02 -7.18 6.86
N TYR A 98 7.06 -6.61 7.47
CA TYR A 98 8.37 -6.46 6.84
C TYR A 98 9.03 -7.80 6.49
N LEU A 99 8.94 -8.79 7.39
CA LEU A 99 9.44 -10.13 7.12
C LEU A 99 8.73 -10.77 5.91
N LYS A 100 7.39 -10.64 5.85
CA LYS A 100 6.59 -11.13 4.73
C LYS A 100 6.97 -10.42 3.41
N LEU A 101 7.13 -9.09 3.44
CA LEU A 101 7.56 -8.31 2.27
C LEU A 101 8.93 -8.74 1.77
N ARG A 102 9.89 -8.99 2.67
CA ARG A 102 11.22 -9.48 2.29
C ARG A 102 11.14 -10.83 1.59
N ALA A 103 10.41 -11.79 2.18
CA ALA A 103 10.23 -13.12 1.60
C ALA A 103 9.56 -13.08 0.22
N VAL A 104 8.54 -12.23 0.05
CA VAL A 104 7.85 -12.05 -1.24
C VAL A 104 8.73 -11.35 -2.26
N SER A 105 9.53 -10.37 -1.85
CA SER A 105 10.45 -9.64 -2.74
C SER A 105 11.54 -10.55 -3.30
N VAL A 106 12.11 -11.44 -2.47
CA VAL A 106 13.09 -12.45 -2.92
C VAL A 106 12.47 -13.37 -3.97
N ARG A 107 11.28 -13.92 -3.69
CA ARG A 107 10.57 -14.77 -4.66
C ARG A 107 10.18 -14.07 -5.95
N LEU A 108 9.90 -12.77 -5.92
CA LEU A 108 9.63 -11.99 -7.12
C LEU A 108 10.89 -11.78 -7.94
N ALA A 109 12.04 -11.58 -7.28
CA ALA A 109 13.33 -11.43 -7.94
C ALA A 109 13.84 -12.73 -8.57
N GLU A 110 13.51 -13.90 -8.00
CA GLU A 110 13.88 -15.23 -8.56
C GLU A 110 13.04 -15.63 -9.77
N ARG A 111 11.91 -14.96 -10.03
CA ARG A 111 10.95 -15.33 -11.08
C ARG A 111 11.18 -14.58 -12.40
N PHE A 112 12.15 -13.68 -12.44
CA PHE A 112 12.60 -12.90 -13.59
C PHE A 112 14.12 -13.01 -13.71
#